data_AF-A0AAE3RBI8-F1
#
_entry.id   AF-A0AAE3RBI8-F1
#
_cell.length_a   1.000
_cell.length_b   1.000
_cell.length_c   1.000
_cell.angle_alpha   90.00
_cell.angle_beta   90.00
_cell.angle_gamma   90.00
#
_symmetry.space_group_name_H-M   'P 1'
#
loop_
_entity.id
_entity.type
_entity.pdbx_description
1 polymer ?
#
loop_
_entity_poly.entity_id
_entity_poly.type
_entity_poly.pdbx_seq_one_letter_code
_entity_poly.pdbx_strand_id
1 'polypeptide(L)'
;MGYSTAFEGQFNFSRSLTETERNILKEFTDKTHDVAIMPSTWCQWVSNENGTALVWDGGEKFNTYIEWLHYLIKNYFEQWGIKLDGEVNWYGDESADKGIITIKDNYMTIKALYK
;
A
#
# COMPACT_ATOMS: atom_id res chain seq x y z
N MET A 1 -12.14 -0.17 -21.90
CA MET A 1 -12.17 -1.38 -21.05
C MET A 1 -11.06 -1.21 -20.03
N GLY A 2 -11.38 -0.53 -18.93
CA GLY A 2 -10.42 -0.28 -17.85
C GLY A 2 -10.45 -1.47 -16.91
N TYR A 3 -9.28 -2.02 -16.62
CA TYR A 3 -9.14 -2.97 -15.53
C TYR A 3 -9.08 -2.18 -14.23
N SER A 4 -10.04 -2.38 -13.33
CA SER A 4 -10.12 -1.63 -12.07
C SER A 4 -9.90 -2.56 -10.89
N THR A 5 -8.68 -2.55 -10.34
CA THR A 5 -8.44 -3.12 -9.01
C THR A 5 -8.84 -2.07 -7.98
N ALA A 6 -9.79 -2.41 -7.10
CA ALA A 6 -10.20 -1.57 -5.99
C ALA A 6 -9.70 -2.13 -4.66
N PHE A 7 -9.36 -1.25 -3.72
CA PHE A 7 -8.89 -1.62 -2.39
C PHE A 7 -9.79 -0.99 -1.32
N GLU A 8 -10.25 -1.80 -0.37
CA GLU A 8 -11.07 -1.35 0.76
C GLU A 8 -10.42 -1.74 2.08
N GLY A 9 -10.10 -0.74 2.90
CA GLY A 9 -9.45 -0.90 4.19
C GLY A 9 -8.24 0.02 4.32
N GLN A 10 -7.46 -0.21 5.38
CA GLN A 10 -6.24 0.54 5.65
C GLN A 10 -5.28 -0.27 6.53
N PHE A 11 -3.99 0.07 6.45
CA PHE A 11 -2.98 -0.45 7.38
C PHE A 11 -2.65 0.61 8.40
N ASN A 12 -2.93 0.35 9.68
CA ASN A 12 -2.61 1.28 10.75
C ASN A 12 -1.12 1.22 11.08
N PHE A 13 -0.56 2.37 11.40
CA PHE A 13 0.81 2.47 11.90
C PHE A 13 0.83 2.26 13.42
N SER A 14 1.87 1.59 13.92
CA SER A 14 2.10 1.42 15.36
C SER A 14 2.23 2.74 16.13
N ARG A 15 2.63 3.80 15.43
CA ARG A 15 2.62 5.20 15.89
C ARG A 15 2.30 6.13 14.72
N SER A 16 1.81 7.32 15.00
CA SER A 16 1.68 8.37 13.99
C SER A 16 3.04 8.72 13.37
N LEU A 17 3.03 8.97 12.07
CA LEU A 17 4.16 9.57 11.36
C LEU A 17 4.41 10.97 11.89
N THR A 18 5.68 11.31 12.05
CA THR A 18 6.11 12.70 12.24
C THR A 18 5.85 13.51 10.99
N GLU A 19 5.84 14.84 11.11
CA GLU A 19 5.65 15.73 9.97
C GLU A 19 6.71 15.53 8.89
N THR A 20 7.96 15.30 9.28
CA THR A 20 9.07 15.00 8.36
C THR A 20 8.85 13.68 7.62
N GLU A 21 8.52 12.59 8.33
CA GLU A 21 8.26 11.28 7.71
C GLU A 21 7.08 11.33 6.74
N ARG A 22 6.00 12.04 7.12
CA ARG A 22 4.83 12.24 6.28
C ARG A 22 5.18 13.00 5.00
N ASN A 23 5.97 14.07 5.11
CA ASN A 23 6.38 14.86 3.94
C ASN A 23 7.28 14.05 3.00
N ILE A 24 8.22 13.28 3.54
CA ILE A 24 9.06 12.37 2.75
C ILE A 24 8.21 11.36 1.98
N LEU A 25 7.26 10.71 2.66
CA LEU A 25 6.40 9.71 2.02
C LEU A 25 5.49 10.34 0.96
N LYS A 26 4.91 11.51 1.25
CA LYS A 26 4.03 12.24 0.33
C LYS A 26 4.79 12.68 -0.93
N GLU A 27 5.97 13.27 -0.77
CA GLU A 27 6.80 13.68 -1.90
C GLU A 27 7.27 12.50 -2.74
N PHE A 28 7.46 11.34 -2.12
CA PHE A 28 7.79 10.10 -2.83
C PHE A 28 6.61 9.65 -3.68
N THR A 29 5.41 9.51 -3.08
CA THR A 29 4.23 9.00 -3.80
C THR A 29 3.73 9.93 -4.90
N ASP A 30 3.99 11.23 -4.80
CA ASP A 30 3.56 12.24 -5.80
C ASP A 30 4.41 12.27 -7.08
N LYS A 31 5.51 11.50 -7.13
CA LYS A 31 6.45 11.49 -8.25
C LYS A 31 6.39 10.18 -9.03
N THR A 32 6.83 10.25 -10.28
CA THR A 32 7.04 9.05 -11.09
C THR A 32 8.37 8.38 -10.74
N HIS A 33 8.38 7.05 -10.81
CA HIS A 33 9.52 6.23 -10.41
C HIS A 33 10.11 5.44 -11.59
N ASP A 34 11.41 5.17 -11.52
CA ASP A 34 12.11 4.33 -12.48
C ASP A 34 11.84 2.85 -12.20
N VAL A 35 11.20 2.19 -13.16
CA VAL A 35 10.82 0.77 -13.10
C VAL A 35 12.03 -0.18 -13.10
N ALA A 36 13.24 0.31 -13.38
CA ALA A 36 14.46 -0.49 -13.25
C ALA A 36 14.82 -0.78 -11.79
N ILE A 37 14.33 0.03 -10.84
CA ILE A 37 14.72 -0.01 -9.41
C ILE A 37 13.48 -0.11 -8.51
N MET A 38 12.31 0.31 -8.99
CA MET A 38 11.07 0.35 -8.23
C MET A 38 9.97 -0.51 -8.87
N PRO A 39 8.94 -0.92 -8.11
CA PRO A 39 7.94 -1.87 -8.61
C PRO A 39 7.17 -1.42 -9.84
N SER A 40 6.80 -0.13 -9.91
CA SER A 40 6.16 0.46 -11.08
C SER A 40 6.40 1.97 -11.12
N THR A 41 5.84 2.65 -12.12
CA THR A 41 6.00 4.11 -12.26
C THR A 41 5.28 4.89 -11.17
N TRP A 42 4.21 4.34 -10.58
CA TRP A 42 3.35 5.02 -9.63
C TRP A 42 3.13 4.16 -8.39
N CYS A 43 3.38 4.74 -7.21
CA CYS A 43 3.02 4.16 -5.93
C CYS A 43 1.67 4.73 -5.49
N GLN A 44 0.65 3.89 -5.42
CA GLN A 44 -0.71 4.28 -5.05
C GLN A 44 -1.03 4.01 -3.56
N TRP A 45 -0.04 3.59 -2.79
CA TRP A 45 -0.14 3.52 -1.33
C TRP A 45 0.34 4.84 -0.71
N VAL A 46 -0.56 5.57 -0.07
CA VAL A 46 -0.31 6.88 0.51
C VAL A 46 -0.65 6.90 1.99
N SER A 47 0.00 7.75 2.78
CA SER A 47 -0.46 7.98 4.16
C SER A 47 -1.77 8.74 4.15
N ASN A 48 -2.68 8.42 5.08
CA ASN A 48 -3.84 9.25 5.34
C ASN A 48 -3.45 10.65 5.85
N GLU A 49 -4.39 11.60 5.84
CA GLU A 49 -4.15 12.99 6.24
C GLU A 49 -3.56 13.13 7.65
N ASN A 50 -3.96 12.23 8.56
CA ASN A 50 -3.50 12.21 9.94
C ASN A 50 -2.09 11.60 10.10
N GLY A 51 -1.56 10.91 9.09
CA GLY A 51 -0.33 10.12 9.18
C GLY A 51 -0.44 8.95 10.17
N THR A 52 -1.62 8.38 10.35
CA THR A 52 -1.89 7.25 11.26
C THR A 52 -2.08 5.92 10.53
N ALA A 53 -2.31 5.95 9.22
CA ALA A 53 -2.52 4.76 8.42
C ALA A 53 -2.03 4.94 6.98
N LEU A 54 -1.73 3.81 6.33
CA LEU A 54 -1.50 3.68 4.90
C LEU A 54 -2.82 3.27 4.21
N VAL A 55 -3.18 3.99 3.17
CA VAL A 55 -4.41 3.80 2.39
C VAL A 55 -4.09 3.78 0.90
N TRP A 56 -4.98 3.20 0.12
CA TRP A 56 -4.94 3.34 -1.34
C TRP A 56 -5.46 4.72 -1.73
N ASP A 57 -4.82 5.36 -2.71
CA ASP A 57 -5.18 6.72 -3.18
C ASP A 57 -6.42 6.76 -4.10
N GLY A 58 -6.97 5.60 -4.47
CA GLY A 58 -8.11 5.49 -5.38
C GLY A 58 -7.75 5.52 -6.86
N GLY A 59 -6.46 5.50 -7.22
CA GLY A 59 -5.98 5.55 -8.59
C GLY A 59 -6.22 4.27 -9.38
N GLU A 60 -6.48 4.37 -10.69
CA GLU A 60 -6.75 3.20 -11.53
C GLU A 60 -5.50 2.32 -11.74
N LYS A 61 -5.72 1.01 -11.97
CA LYS A 61 -4.72 0.00 -12.36
C LYS A 61 -3.52 -0.13 -11.40
N PHE A 62 -3.73 -0.84 -10.30
CA PHE A 62 -2.67 -1.16 -9.34
C PHE A 62 -2.36 -2.66 -9.31
N ASN A 63 -1.46 -3.14 -10.18
CA ASN A 63 -1.10 -4.56 -10.22
C ASN A 63 0.14 -4.92 -9.39
N THR A 64 0.98 -3.92 -9.08
CA THR A 64 2.22 -4.07 -8.30
C THR A 64 2.04 -3.69 -6.83
N TYR A 65 0.81 -3.78 -6.33
CA TYR A 65 0.42 -3.33 -5.00
C TYR A 65 1.15 -4.09 -3.88
N ILE A 66 1.45 -5.37 -4.10
CA ILE A 66 2.19 -6.23 -3.16
C ILE A 66 3.66 -5.82 -3.11
N GLU A 67 4.28 -5.64 -4.27
CA GLU A 67 5.68 -5.23 -4.38
C GLU A 67 5.89 -3.84 -3.79
N TRP A 68 4.93 -2.93 -3.97
CA TRP A 68 4.96 -1.62 -3.33
C TRP A 68 4.83 -1.70 -1.80
N LEU A 69 3.95 -2.54 -1.25
CA LEU A 69 3.87 -2.73 0.21
C LEU A 69 5.21 -3.24 0.76
N HIS A 70 5.80 -4.26 0.14
CA HIS A 70 7.12 -4.76 0.53
C HIS A 70 8.20 -3.66 0.44
N TYR A 71 8.19 -2.87 -0.64
CA TYR A 71 9.14 -1.78 -0.83
C TYR A 71 9.02 -0.73 0.27
N LEU A 72 7.80 -0.27 0.57
CA LEU A 72 7.55 0.76 1.57
C LEU A 72 7.91 0.28 2.99
N ILE A 73 7.56 -0.96 3.32
CA ILE A 73 7.94 -1.60 4.59
C ILE A 73 9.46 -1.59 4.76
N LYS A 74 10.19 -2.12 3.78
CA LYS A 74 11.64 -2.28 3.87
C LYS A 74 12.42 -0.96 3.87
N ASN A 75 12.03 -0.03 3.00
CA ASN A 75 12.81 1.20 2.76
C ASN A 75 12.42 2.37 3.66
N TYR A 76 11.21 2.37 4.20
CA TYR A 76 10.71 3.46 5.04
C TYR A 76 10.30 2.98 6.42
N PHE A 77 9.28 2.12 6.52
CA PHE A 77 8.66 1.84 7.83
C PHE A 77 9.60 1.10 8.78
N GLU A 78 10.36 0.12 8.31
CA GLU A 78 11.39 -0.55 9.11
C GLU A 78 12.50 0.42 9.53
N GLN A 79 12.92 1.33 8.64
CA GLN A 79 13.96 2.33 8.92
C GLN A 79 13.49 3.34 9.98
N TRP A 80 12.19 3.63 10.02
CA TRP A 80 11.55 4.54 10.99
C TRP A 80 11.09 3.85 12.28
N GLY A 81 11.25 2.53 12.38
CA GLY A 81 10.76 1.74 13.51
C GLY A 81 9.23 1.70 13.61
N ILE A 82 8.54 1.82 12.48
CA ILE A 82 7.07 1.79 12.37
C ILE A 82 6.64 0.41 11.90
N LYS A 83 5.58 -0.09 12.52
CA LYS A 83 4.93 -1.34 12.13
C LYS A 83 3.58 -1.07 11.53
N LEU A 84 3.24 -1.86 10.52
CA LEU A 84 1.94 -1.86 9.87
C LEU A 84 1.11 -3.02 10.38
N ASP A 85 -0.14 -2.72 10.70
CA ASP A 85 -1.15 -3.68 11.12
C ASP A 85 -2.49 -3.36 10.46
N GLY A 86 -3.10 -4.33 9.78
CA GLY A 86 -4.42 -4.15 9.20
C GLY A 86 -4.75 -5.15 8.11
N GLU A 87 -5.97 -5.01 7.60
CA GLU A 87 -6.48 -5.83 6.52
C GLU A 87 -7.05 -4.92 5.44
N VAL A 88 -6.70 -5.22 4.20
CA VAL A 88 -7.22 -4.55 3.01
C VAL A 88 -7.79 -5.59 2.09
N ASN A 89 -9.07 -5.45 1.76
CA ASN A 89 -9.71 -6.24 0.72
C ASN A 89 -9.31 -5.67 -0.64
N TRP A 90 -9.01 -6.54 -1.59
CA TRP A 90 -8.84 -6.15 -2.98
C TRP A 90 -9.89 -6.84 -3.85
N TYR A 91 -10.33 -6.14 -4.88
CA TYR A 91 -11.33 -6.59 -5.85
C TYR A 91 -10.81 -6.26 -7.24
N GLY A 92 -10.62 -7.28 -8.09
CA GLY A 92 -10.39 -7.15 -9.52
C GLY A 92 -11.71 -7.14 -10.30
N ASP A 93 -11.61 -7.16 -11.63
CA ASP A 93 -12.78 -7.02 -12.51
C ASP A 93 -13.65 -8.28 -12.56
N GLU A 94 -13.07 -9.45 -12.33
CA GLU A 94 -13.85 -10.69 -12.25
C GLU A 94 -14.40 -10.87 -10.84
N SER A 95 -15.67 -11.25 -10.71
CA SER A 95 -16.32 -11.45 -9.40
C SER A 95 -15.63 -12.50 -8.49
N ALA A 96 -14.72 -13.29 -9.07
CA ALA A 96 -13.87 -14.27 -8.38
C ALA A 96 -12.46 -13.71 -8.03
N ASP A 97 -12.02 -12.63 -8.68
CA ASP A 97 -10.74 -11.96 -8.40
C ASP A 97 -10.91 -11.05 -7.21
N LYS A 98 -10.86 -11.64 -6.02
CA LYS A 98 -10.83 -10.87 -4.78
C LYS A 98 -10.01 -11.59 -3.74
N GLY A 99 -9.54 -10.82 -2.78
CA GLY A 99 -8.80 -11.38 -1.67
C GLY A 99 -8.56 -10.37 -0.58
N ILE A 100 -7.80 -10.81 0.41
CA ILE A 100 -7.48 -10.04 1.59
C ILE A 100 -5.96 -9.98 1.69
N ILE A 101 -5.43 -8.78 1.83
CA ILE A 101 -4.05 -8.52 2.24
C ILE A 101 -4.10 -8.26 3.74
N THR A 102 -3.45 -9.11 4.51
CA THR A 102 -3.31 -8.92 5.96
C THR A 102 -1.85 -8.61 6.26
N ILE A 103 -1.59 -7.47 6.90
CA ILE A 103 -0.26 -7.13 7.42
C ILE A 103 -0.32 -7.16 8.95
N LYS A 104 0.62 -7.84 9.56
CA LYS A 104 0.77 -7.95 11.02
C LYS A 104 2.23 -7.73 11.38
N ASP A 105 2.53 -6.70 12.17
CA ASP A 105 3.92 -6.37 12.55
C ASP A 105 4.88 -6.30 11.32
N ASN A 106 4.46 -5.67 10.21
CA ASN A 106 5.17 -5.65 8.91
C ASN A 106 5.26 -6.98 8.14
N TYR A 107 4.70 -8.07 8.65
CA TYR A 107 4.61 -9.33 7.93
C TYR A 107 3.31 -9.40 7.12
N MET A 108 3.45 -9.48 5.80
CA MET A 108 2.32 -9.53 4.88
C MET A 108 1.93 -10.98 4.56
N THR A 109 0.63 -11.23 4.53
CA THR A 109 0.00 -12.46 4.06
C THR A 109 -1.13 -12.12 3.10
N ILE A 110 -1.30 -12.95 2.07
CA ILE A 110 -2.34 -12.75 1.07
C ILE A 110 -3.23 -13.98 1.05
N LYS A 111 -4.53 -13.76 1.14
CA LYS A 111 -5.54 -14.80 0.99
C LYS A 111 -6.42 -14.47 -0.21
N ALA A 112 -6.19 -15.19 -1.31
CA ALA A 112 -7.12 -15.17 -2.44
C ALA A 112 -8.40 -15.91 -2.07
N LEU A 113 -9.55 -15.30 -2.33
CA LEU A 113 -10.87 -15.86 -2.09
C LEU A 113 -11.46 -16.35 -3.41
N TYR A 114 -10.96 -17.49 -3.89
CA TYR A 114 -11.60 -18.21 -4.98
C TYR A 114 -12.94 -18.79 -4.51
N LYS A 115 -14.02 -18.53 -5.26
CA LYS A 115 -15.30 -19.21 -5.08
C LYS A 115 -15.37 -20.48 -5.90
#